data_AF-A0A953EWR0-F1
#
_entry.id   AF-A0A953EWR0-F1
#
_cell.length_a   1.000
_cell.length_b   1.000
_cell.length_c   1.000
_cell.angle_alpha   90.00
_cell.angle_beta   90.00
_cell.angle_gamma   90.00
#
_symmetry.space_group_name_H-M   'P 1'
#
loop_
_entity.id
_entity.type
_entity.pdbx_description
1 polymer ?
#
loop_
_entity_poly.entity_id
_entity_poly.type
_entity_poly.pdbx_seq_one_letter_code
_entity_poly.pdbx_strand_id
1 'polypeptide(L)'
;MAVKHWPDSFDGFITLGFLALVALLPALGYVFMVVDFRRYLRSLRRQLVRLVGMKEDAPWWAQRENPPCLAAFDLHFPCSEEELKASYRERVKRLHPDRGGDKRHFLRLQANFEQALRLIREESQGE
;
A
#
# COMPACT_ATOMS: atom_id res chain seq x y z
N MET A 1 61.32 -48.70 -8.60
CA MET A 1 60.75 -47.34 -8.75
C MET A 1 59.35 -47.39 -8.19
N ALA A 2 59.06 -46.66 -7.12
CA ALA A 2 57.72 -46.65 -6.52
C ALA A 2 56.77 -45.90 -7.46
N VAL A 3 55.75 -46.59 -7.96
CA VAL A 3 54.70 -45.98 -8.80
C VAL A 3 53.86 -45.10 -7.88
N LYS A 4 53.92 -43.78 -8.08
CA LYS A 4 53.01 -42.84 -7.40
C LYS A 4 51.58 -43.14 -7.87
N HIS A 5 50.72 -43.56 -6.94
CA HIS A 5 49.31 -43.81 -7.19
C HIS A 5 48.58 -42.47 -7.26
N TRP A 6 48.40 -41.96 -8.47
CA TRP A 6 47.46 -40.88 -8.72
C TRP A 6 46.01 -41.42 -8.58
N PRO A 7 45.07 -40.71 -7.90
CA PRO A 7 45.21 -39.42 -7.22
C PRO A 7 45.65 -39.56 -5.75
N ASP A 8 46.41 -38.59 -5.24
CA ASP A 8 46.74 -38.49 -3.81
C ASP A 8 45.64 -37.71 -3.06
N SER A 9 45.54 -37.89 -1.73
CA SER A 9 44.52 -37.19 -0.91
C SER A 9 44.56 -35.67 -1.07
N PHE A 10 45.73 -35.11 -1.38
CA PHE A 10 45.93 -33.70 -1.66
C PHE A 10 45.14 -33.21 -2.90
N ASP A 11 45.10 -34.01 -3.97
CA ASP A 11 44.34 -33.69 -5.19
C ASP A 11 42.83 -33.71 -4.91
N GLY A 12 42.39 -34.61 -4.03
CA GLY A 12 41.02 -34.65 -3.52
C GLY A 12 40.63 -33.37 -2.79
N PHE A 13 41.48 -32.87 -1.88
CA PHE A 13 41.24 -31.62 -1.16
C PHE A 13 41.18 -30.41 -2.10
N ILE A 14 42.09 -30.33 -3.09
CA ILE A 14 42.08 -29.25 -4.08
C ILE A 14 40.80 -29.30 -4.91
N THR A 15 40.40 -30.48 -5.36
CA THR A 15 39.19 -30.65 -6.20
C THR A 15 37.94 -30.29 -5.42
N LEU A 16 37.81 -30.72 -4.16
CA LEU A 16 36.70 -30.35 -3.29
C LEU A 16 36.68 -28.84 -2.99
N GLY A 17 37.84 -28.25 -2.72
CA GLY A 17 37.95 -26.81 -2.50
C GLY A 17 37.54 -26.01 -3.73
N PHE A 18 37.93 -26.44 -4.92
CA PHE A 18 37.53 -25.82 -6.17
C PHE A 18 36.02 -25.93 -6.42
N LEU A 19 35.44 -27.12 -6.24
CA LEU A 19 33.98 -27.32 -6.37
C LEU A 19 33.20 -26.49 -5.36
N ALA A 20 33.67 -26.43 -4.11
CA ALA A 20 33.07 -25.59 -3.08
C ALA A 20 33.12 -24.11 -3.48
N LEU A 21 34.26 -23.62 -3.98
CA LEU A 21 34.39 -22.25 -4.46
C LEU A 21 33.41 -21.94 -5.60
N VAL A 22 33.34 -22.83 -6.60
CA VAL A 22 32.45 -22.70 -7.77
C VAL A 22 30.98 -22.68 -7.36
N ALA A 23 30.58 -23.42 -6.32
CA ALA A 23 29.21 -23.43 -5.82
C ALA A 23 28.90 -22.26 -4.89
N LEU A 24 29.82 -21.91 -3.98
CA LEU A 24 29.62 -20.89 -2.96
C LEU A 24 29.58 -19.49 -3.55
N LEU A 25 30.35 -19.21 -4.60
CA LEU A 25 30.45 -17.86 -5.15
C LEU A 25 29.13 -17.39 -5.83
N PRO A 26 28.48 -18.21 -6.69
CA PRO A 26 27.12 -17.92 -7.18
C PRO A 26 26.06 -17.92 -6.08
N ALA A 27 26.15 -18.84 -5.11
CA ALA A 27 25.20 -18.89 -4.00
C ALA A 27 25.26 -17.61 -3.14
N LEU A 28 26.46 -17.13 -2.85
CA LEU A 28 26.70 -15.87 -2.15
C LEU A 28 26.12 -14.70 -2.96
N GLY A 29 26.39 -14.64 -4.26
CA GLY A 29 25.82 -13.63 -5.16
C GLY A 29 24.29 -13.63 -5.15
N TYR A 30 23.67 -14.81 -5.20
CA TYR A 30 22.22 -14.97 -5.11
C TYR A 30 21.66 -14.45 -3.77
N VAL A 31 22.31 -14.78 -2.65
CA VAL A 31 21.92 -14.27 -1.32
C VAL A 31 22.00 -12.75 -1.28
N PHE A 32 23.08 -12.14 -1.79
CA PHE A 32 23.21 -10.69 -1.88
C PHE A 32 22.09 -10.06 -2.72
N MET A 33 21.79 -10.63 -3.89
CA MET A 33 20.71 -10.17 -4.76
C MET A 33 19.36 -10.22 -4.05
N VAL A 34 19.04 -11.33 -3.36
CA VAL A 34 17.78 -11.48 -2.63
C VAL A 34 17.68 -10.50 -1.47
N VAL A 35 18.77 -10.31 -0.72
CA VAL A 35 18.80 -9.35 0.40
C VAL A 35 18.62 -7.93 -0.10
N ASP A 36 19.31 -7.54 -1.17
CA ASP A 36 19.20 -6.21 -1.75
C ASP A 36 17.81 -5.94 -2.32
N PHE A 37 17.24 -6.89 -3.06
CA PHE A 37 15.88 -6.80 -3.57
C PHE A 37 14.85 -6.63 -2.44
N ARG A 38 15.00 -7.38 -1.33
CA ARG A 38 14.13 -7.21 -0.15
C ARG A 38 14.30 -5.84 0.50
N ARG A 39 15.52 -5.29 0.53
CA ARG A 39 15.77 -3.92 1.04
C ARG A 39 15.14 -2.86 0.13
N TYR A 40 15.28 -3.03 -1.18
CA TYR A 40 14.65 -2.18 -2.19
C TYR A 40 13.13 -2.14 -2.01
N LEU A 41 12.48 -3.30 -1.94
CA LEU A 41 11.04 -3.37 -1.70
C LEU A 41 10.61 -2.73 -0.38
N ARG A 42 11.40 -2.92 0.70
CA ARG A 42 11.12 -2.26 1.99
C ARG A 42 11.30 -0.74 1.91
N SER A 43 12.25 -0.25 1.13
CA SER A 43 12.42 1.19 0.88
C SER A 43 11.23 1.76 0.11
N LEU A 44 10.85 1.10 -0.99
CA LEU A 44 9.73 1.49 -1.84
C LEU A 44 8.42 1.51 -1.06
N ARG A 45 8.15 0.51 -0.22
CA ARG A 45 6.99 0.49 0.69
C ARG A 45 6.97 1.73 1.60
N ARG A 46 8.11 2.14 2.17
CA ARG A 46 8.17 3.34 3.04
C ARG A 46 7.88 4.62 2.26
N GLN A 47 8.37 4.72 1.03
CA GLN A 47 8.09 5.87 0.16
C GLN A 47 6.62 5.93 -0.24
N LEU A 48 6.03 4.80 -0.63
CA LEU A 48 4.59 4.73 -0.94
C LEU A 48 3.73 5.14 0.25
N VAL A 49 4.04 4.68 1.46
CA VAL A 49 3.31 5.09 2.67
C VAL A 49 3.41 6.60 2.91
N ARG A 50 4.57 7.22 2.66
CA ARG A 50 4.73 8.68 2.76
C ARG A 50 3.91 9.42 1.70
N LEU A 51 3.92 8.95 0.45
CA LEU A 51 3.13 9.56 -0.62
C LEU A 51 1.63 9.44 -0.37
N VAL A 52 1.17 8.30 0.15
CA VAL A 52 -0.23 8.14 0.56
C VAL A 52 -0.58 9.04 1.74
N GLY A 53 0.36 9.26 2.68
CA GLY A 53 0.19 10.24 3.76
C GLY A 53 0.12 11.69 3.27
N MET A 54 0.85 12.04 2.20
CA MET A 54 0.82 13.38 1.60
C MET A 54 -0.51 13.73 0.90
N LYS A 55 -1.47 12.80 0.81
CA LYS A 55 -2.78 13.04 0.18
C LYS A 55 -3.62 14.08 0.94
N GLU A 56 -3.21 14.46 2.16
CA GLU A 56 -3.78 15.58 2.91
C GLU A 56 -3.48 16.95 2.27
N ASP A 57 -2.40 17.06 1.49
CA ASP A 57 -1.99 18.29 0.77
C ASP A 57 -2.47 18.27 -0.70
N ALA A 58 -3.70 17.83 -0.96
CA ALA A 58 -4.27 18.01 -2.29
C ALA A 58 -4.29 19.51 -2.63
N PRO A 59 -3.91 19.93 -3.84
CA PRO A 59 -3.96 21.34 -4.21
C PRO A 59 -5.39 21.87 -4.08
N TRP A 60 -5.55 23.14 -3.69
CA TRP A 60 -6.84 23.74 -3.32
C TRP A 60 -7.94 23.58 -4.40
N TRP A 61 -7.58 23.53 -5.68
CA TRP A 61 -8.52 23.31 -6.78
C TRP A 61 -9.06 21.87 -6.81
N ALA A 62 -8.22 20.88 -6.49
CA ALA A 62 -8.65 19.47 -6.39
C ALA A 62 -9.53 19.25 -5.16
N GLN A 63 -9.27 19.98 -4.07
CA GLN A 63 -10.13 19.97 -2.89
C GLN A 63 -11.51 20.59 -3.16
N ARG A 64 -11.60 21.53 -4.11
CA ARG A 64 -12.86 22.16 -4.51
C ARG A 64 -13.75 21.20 -5.32
N GLU A 65 -13.15 20.40 -6.19
CA GLU A 65 -13.88 19.39 -6.98
C GLU A 65 -14.23 18.13 -6.17
N ASN A 66 -13.36 17.72 -5.24
CA ASN A 66 -13.57 16.52 -4.43
C ASN A 66 -13.18 16.75 -2.96
N PRO A 67 -14.05 17.42 -2.18
CA PRO A 67 -13.78 17.62 -0.77
C PRO A 67 -13.78 16.26 -0.03
N PRO A 68 -12.94 16.09 1.00
CA PRO A 68 -12.72 14.79 1.66
C PRO A 68 -14.00 14.16 2.24
N CYS A 69 -14.98 15.00 2.61
CA CYS A 69 -16.30 14.53 3.04
C CYS A 69 -17.13 13.87 1.92
N LEU A 70 -16.98 14.30 0.65
CA LEU A 70 -17.66 13.71 -0.51
C LEU A 70 -16.90 12.52 -1.09
N ALA A 71 -15.57 12.50 -0.96
CA ALA A 71 -14.74 11.34 -1.30
C ALA A 71 -15.20 10.06 -0.55
N ALA A 72 -15.71 10.22 0.67
CA ALA A 72 -16.30 9.13 1.45
C ALA A 72 -17.62 8.60 0.90
N PHE A 73 -18.20 9.23 -0.11
CA PHE A 73 -19.42 8.82 -0.82
C PHE A 73 -19.19 8.54 -2.30
N ASP A 74 -17.95 8.68 -2.78
CA ASP A 74 -17.55 8.58 -4.19
C ASP A 74 -18.30 9.59 -5.08
N LEU A 75 -18.59 10.77 -4.51
CA LEU A 75 -19.27 11.87 -5.19
C LEU A 75 -18.29 13.01 -5.45
N HIS A 76 -18.56 13.76 -6.52
CA HIS A 76 -17.81 14.96 -6.89
C HIS A 76 -18.71 16.18 -6.72
N PHE A 77 -18.12 17.33 -6.42
CA PHE A 77 -18.85 18.59 -6.34
C PHE A 77 -18.94 19.23 -7.75
N PRO A 78 -20.07 19.82 -8.15
CA PRO A 78 -21.34 19.96 -7.42
C PRO A 78 -22.17 18.68 -7.42
N CYS A 79 -22.81 18.35 -6.29
CA CYS A 79 -23.75 17.22 -6.17
C CYS A 79 -25.02 17.66 -5.45
N SER A 80 -26.12 16.96 -5.70
CA SER A 80 -27.41 17.26 -5.07
C SER A 80 -27.53 16.63 -3.68
N GLU A 81 -28.35 17.22 -2.80
CA GLU A 81 -28.65 16.64 -1.48
C GLU A 81 -29.28 15.24 -1.60
N GLU A 82 -30.08 15.00 -2.65
CA GLU A 82 -30.74 13.72 -2.90
C GLU A 82 -29.73 12.62 -3.25
N GLU A 83 -28.74 12.95 -4.09
CA GLU A 83 -27.66 12.06 -4.49
C GLU A 83 -26.77 11.66 -3.29
N LEU A 84 -26.42 12.64 -2.45
CA LEU A 84 -25.70 12.38 -1.20
C LEU A 84 -26.48 11.44 -0.28
N LYS A 85 -27.80 11.67 -0.10
CA LYS A 85 -28.66 10.81 0.72
C LYS A 85 -28.79 9.41 0.14
N ALA A 86 -28.85 9.26 -1.19
CA ALA A 86 -28.91 7.97 -1.85
C ALA A 86 -27.63 7.16 -1.58
N SER A 87 -26.45 7.76 -1.83
CA SER A 87 -25.15 7.13 -1.56
C SER A 87 -24.97 6.79 -0.08
N TYR A 88 -25.37 7.70 0.83
CA TYR A 88 -25.34 7.45 2.27
C TYR A 88 -26.15 6.20 2.66
N ARG A 89 -27.39 6.07 2.17
CA ARG A 89 -28.25 4.90 2.48
C ARG A 89 -27.62 3.60 2.00
N GLU A 90 -27.02 3.59 0.82
CA GLU A 90 -26.34 2.40 0.31
C GLU A 90 -25.13 2.01 1.17
N ARG A 91 -24.34 3.01 1.57
CA ARG A 91 -23.12 2.80 2.34
C ARG A 91 -23.42 2.34 3.77
N VAL A 92 -24.44 2.91 4.39
CA VAL A 92 -24.95 2.48 5.71
C VAL A 92 -25.41 1.02 5.67
N LYS A 93 -26.14 0.59 4.63
CA LYS A 93 -26.57 -0.83 4.50
C LYS A 93 -25.39 -1.81 4.49
N ARG A 94 -24.23 -1.39 3.98
CA ARG A 94 -23.01 -2.21 3.92
C ARG A 94 -22.17 -2.15 5.21
N LEU A 95 -22.12 -0.99 5.86
CA LEU A 95 -21.23 -0.72 7.02
C LEU A 95 -21.92 -0.79 8.39
N HIS A 96 -23.21 -1.12 8.45
CA HIS A 96 -23.96 -1.09 9.71
C HIS A 96 -23.38 -2.05 10.77
N PRO A 97 -23.15 -1.60 12.02
CA PRO A 97 -22.58 -2.43 13.09
C PRO A 97 -23.41 -3.68 13.41
N ASP A 98 -24.74 -3.61 13.30
CA ASP A 98 -25.63 -4.77 13.52
C ASP A 98 -25.41 -5.92 12.52
N ARG A 99 -24.72 -5.66 11.41
CA ARG A 99 -24.30 -6.69 10.43
C ARG A 99 -22.85 -7.13 10.61
N GLY A 100 -22.23 -6.82 11.75
CA GLY A 100 -20.81 -7.06 12.03
C GLY A 100 -19.88 -5.93 11.55
N GLY A 101 -20.43 -4.76 11.25
CA GLY A 101 -19.64 -3.57 10.85
C GLY A 101 -18.89 -2.91 12.03
N ASP A 102 -17.84 -2.15 11.72
CA ASP A 102 -17.09 -1.39 12.73
C ASP A 102 -17.81 -0.08 13.09
N LYS A 103 -18.17 0.08 14.36
CA LYS A 103 -18.78 1.30 14.93
C LYS A 103 -17.93 2.55 14.64
N ARG A 104 -16.60 2.44 14.67
CA ARG A 104 -15.70 3.58 14.38
C ARG A 104 -15.83 4.03 12.93
N HIS A 105 -15.94 3.09 12.01
CA HIS A 105 -16.14 3.38 10.59
C HIS A 105 -17.50 4.04 10.34
N PHE A 106 -18.55 3.57 11.03
CA PHE A 106 -19.88 4.17 10.95
C PHE A 106 -19.90 5.63 11.46
N LEU A 107 -19.28 5.91 12.61
CA LEU A 107 -19.20 7.28 13.14
C LEU A 107 -18.44 8.23 12.21
N ARG A 108 -17.36 7.76 11.57
CA ARG A 108 -16.64 8.54 10.55
C ARG A 108 -17.49 8.83 9.33
N LEU A 109 -18.24 7.83 8.85
CA LEU A 109 -19.16 7.99 7.73
C LEU A 109 -20.24 9.04 8.05
N GLN A 110 -20.79 9.02 9.27
CA GLN A 110 -21.78 10.00 9.70
C GLN A 110 -21.20 11.42 9.78
N ALA A 111 -20.01 11.59 10.35
CA ALA A 111 -19.35 12.90 10.40
C ALA A 111 -19.11 13.48 8.99
N ASN A 112 -18.67 12.64 8.04
CA ASN A 112 -18.49 13.04 6.65
C ASN A 112 -19.82 13.43 5.98
N PHE A 113 -20.91 12.71 6.27
CA PHE A 113 -22.25 13.05 5.77
C PHE A 113 -22.71 14.42 6.26
N GLU A 114 -22.57 14.69 7.57
CA GLU A 114 -22.96 15.97 8.16
C GLU A 114 -22.15 17.14 7.56
N GLN A 115 -20.84 16.94 7.34
CA GLN A 115 -19.99 17.94 6.71
C GLN A 115 -20.37 18.19 5.24
N ALA A 116 -20.61 17.13 4.46
CA ALA A 116 -21.03 17.25 3.06
C ALA A 116 -22.38 17.96 2.92
N LEU A 117 -23.34 17.67 3.80
CA LEU A 117 -24.65 18.32 3.81
C LEU A 117 -24.56 19.83 4.05
N ARG A 118 -23.65 20.26 4.94
CA ARG A 118 -23.41 21.69 5.20
C ARG A 118 -22.87 22.39 3.95
N LEU A 119 -21.88 21.79 3.28
CA LEU A 119 -21.30 22.34 2.06
C LEU A 119 -22.33 22.51 0.94
N ILE A 120 -23.17 21.50 0.69
CA ILE A 120 -24.22 21.59 -0.35
C ILE A 120 -25.23 22.69 -0.02
N ARG A 121 -25.59 22.85 1.26
CA ARG A 121 -26.52 23.90 1.70
C ARG A 121 -25.92 25.30 1.58
N GLU A 122 -24.66 25.47 1.96
CA GLU A 122 -23.95 26.74 1.84
C GLU A 122 -23.89 27.21 0.38
N GLU A 123 -23.61 26.29 -0.56
CA GLU A 123 -23.64 26.63 -1.99
C GLU A 123 -25.04 27.01 -2.47
N SER A 124 -26.07 26.25 -2.09
CA SER A 124 -27.46 26.56 -2.47
C SER A 124 -27.99 27.90 -1.94
N GLN A 125 -27.33 28.48 -0.94
CA GLN A 125 -27.64 29.79 -0.36
C GLN A 125 -26.73 30.91 -0.89
N GLY A 126 -25.64 30.56 -1.57
CA GLY A 126 -24.68 31.49 -2.17
C GLY A 126 -24.97 31.87 -3.62
N GLU A 127 -25.90 31.17 -4.29
CA GLU A 127 -26.55 31.56 -5.55
C GLU A 127 -27.76 32.48 -5.32
#